data_AF-A0AAD1Q411-F1
#
_entry.id   AF-A0AAD1Q411-F1
#
_cell.length_a   1.000
_cell.length_b   1.000
_cell.length_c   1.000
_cell.angle_alpha   90.00
_cell.angle_beta   90.00
_cell.angle_gamma   90.00
#
_symmetry.space_group_name_H-M   'P 1'
#
loop_
_entity.id
_entity.type
_entity.pdbx_description
1 polymer ?
#
loop_
_entity_poly.entity_id
_entity_poly.type
_entity_poly.pdbx_seq_one_letter_code
_entity_poly.pdbx_strand_id
1 'polypeptide(L)' 'MQSADTLFEGSIPRTKVAQVCVEALFIPTSRNKIIEIVANPEAQQQPLEQLFASVSD' A
#
# COMPACT_ATOMS: atom_id res chain seq x y z
N MET A 1 18.04 -7.70 23.47
CA MET A 1 16.69 -7.37 22.97
C MET A 1 16.90 -6.41 21.82
N GLN A 2 16.57 -6.77 20.58
CA GLN A 2 16.64 -5.81 19.48
C GLN A 2 15.59 -4.73 19.70
N SER A 3 16.00 -3.48 19.53
CA SER A 3 15.16 -2.30 19.63
C SER A 3 13.94 -2.47 18.71
N ALA A 4 12.76 -2.09 19.20
CA ALA A 4 11.54 -2.10 18.37
C ALA A 4 11.79 -1.30 17.09
N ASP A 5 11.32 -1.84 15.97
CA ASP A 5 11.42 -1.24 14.65
C ASP A 5 10.72 0.13 14.68
N THR A 6 11.49 1.22 14.70
CA THR A 6 10.96 2.59 14.75
C THR A 6 10.59 3.10 13.36
N LEU A 7 10.60 2.24 12.33
CA LEU A 7 10.23 2.55 10.94
C LEU A 7 8.70 2.66 10.75
N PHE A 8 7.98 3.17 11.74
CA PHE A 8 6.57 3.51 11.58
C PHE A 8 6.47 4.90 10.94
N GLU A 9 6.62 4.98 9.61
CA GLU A 9 6.63 6.25 8.87
C GLU A 9 5.23 6.89 8.71
N GLY A 10 4.17 6.30 9.29
CA GLY A 10 2.86 6.93 9.30
C GLY A 10 1.74 6.07 9.84
N SER A 11 0.65 6.71 10.24
CA SER A 11 -0.63 6.04 10.54
C SER A 11 -1.51 6.07 9.30
N ILE A 12 -1.94 4.90 8.81
CA ILE A 12 -2.94 4.81 7.75
C ILE A 12 -4.34 4.56 8.35
N PRO A 13 -5.39 5.27 7.89
CA PRO A 13 -6.76 4.96 8.30
C PRO A 13 -7.15 3.52 7.91
N ARG A 14 -7.79 2.79 8.83
CA ARG A 14 -8.28 1.42 8.57
C ARG A 14 -9.21 1.34 7.36
N THR A 15 -10.00 2.39 7.12
CA THR A 15 -10.87 2.51 5.95
C THR A 15 -10.07 2.54 4.65
N LYS A 16 -8.89 3.18 4.64
CA LYS A 16 -8.03 3.23 3.46
C LYS A 16 -7.40 1.88 3.16
N VAL A 17 -6.97 1.15 4.20
CA VAL A 17 -6.51 -0.23 4.05
C VAL A 17 -7.62 -1.10 3.45
N ALA A 18 -8.82 -1.05 4.02
CA ALA A 18 -9.97 -1.80 3.50
C ALA A 18 -10.30 -1.45 2.05
N GLN A 19 -10.24 -0.17 1.67
CA GLN A 19 -10.44 0.25 0.29
C GLN A 19 -9.42 -0.42 -0.64
N VAL A 20 -8.13 -0.37 -0.33
CA VAL A 20 -7.07 -0.98 -1.16
C VAL A 20 -7.28 -2.49 -1.30
N CYS A 21 -7.63 -3.18 -0.21
CA CYS A 21 -7.91 -4.61 -0.24
C CYS A 21 -9.09 -4.98 -1.15
N VAL A 22 -10.16 -4.19 -1.14
CA VAL A 22 -11.35 -4.43 -2.00
C VAL A 22 -11.02 -4.16 -3.47
N GLU A 23 -10.36 -3.04 -3.77
CA GLU A 23 -9.99 -2.68 -5.15
C GLU A 23 -9.01 -3.70 -5.77
N ALA A 24 -8.09 -4.24 -4.98
CA ALA A 24 -7.13 -5.26 -5.42
C ALA A 24 -7.81 -6.51 -6.01
N LEU A 25 -9.02 -6.86 -5.58
CA LEU A 25 -9.78 -8.00 -6.11
C LEU A 25 -10.14 -7.82 -7.59
N PHE A 26 -10.29 -6.57 -8.04
CA PHE A 26 -10.73 -6.23 -9.40
C PHE A 26 -9.59 -5.83 -10.32
N ILE A 27 -8.42 -5.48 -9.77
CA ILE A 27 -7.26 -5.01 -10.53
C ILE A 27 -6.29 -6.18 -10.78
N PRO A 28 -6.10 -6.67 -12.01
CA PRO A 28 -5.25 -7.83 -12.28
C PRO A 28 -3.77 -7.64 -11.93
N THR A 29 -3.26 -6.40 -12.00
CA THR A 29 -1.86 -6.07 -11.68
C THR A 29 -1.53 -6.22 -10.19
N SER A 30 -2.52 -6.40 -9.31
CA SER A 30 -2.32 -6.65 -7.87
C SER A 30 -1.94 -8.11 -7.56
N ARG A 31 -2.17 -9.03 -8.49
CA ARG A 31 -2.11 -10.48 -8.24
C ARG A 31 -0.68 -10.93 -8.00
N ASN A 32 -0.52 -11.82 -7.02
CA ASN A 32 0.77 -12.40 -6.61
C ASN A 32 1.79 -11.35 -6.12
N LYS A 33 1.32 -10.21 -5.60
CA LYS A 33 2.19 -9.15 -5.07
C LYS A 33 2.04 -9.03 -3.56
N ILE A 34 3.17 -8.85 -2.89
CA ILE A 34 3.22 -8.40 -1.50
C ILE A 34 3.45 -6.89 -1.55
N ILE A 35 2.58 -6.13 -0.89
CA ILE A 35 2.63 -4.67 -0.90
C ILE A 35 2.67 -4.14 0.52
N GLU A 36 3.30 -2.99 0.68
CA GLU A 36 3.18 -2.14 1.85
C GLU A 36 2.37 -0.89 1.48
N ILE A 37 1.43 -0.49 2.33
CA ILE A 37 0.60 0.71 2.10
C ILE A 37 1.08 1.81 3.02
N VAL A 38 1.80 2.79 2.46
CA VAL A 38 2.31 3.95 3.19
C VAL A 38 1.43 5.17 2.91
N ALA A 39 0.92 5.80 3.97
CA ALA A 39 0.15 7.04 3.87
C ALA A 39 1.07 8.25 4.03
N ASN A 40 1.60 8.76 2.91
CA ASN A 40 2.43 9.96 2.90
C ASN A 40 1.60 11.18 2.40
N PRO A 41 1.44 12.24 3.22
CA PRO A 41 0.67 13.43 2.83
C PRO A 41 1.31 14.25 1.70
N GLU A 42 2.62 14.10 1.47
CA GLU A 42 3.37 14.78 0.40
C GLU A 42 3.43 13.95 -0.89
N ALA A 43 3.01 12.68 -0.85
CA ALA A 43 3.00 11.83 -2.03
C ALA A 43 1.89 12.23 -3.01
N GLN A 44 2.23 12.24 -4.29
CA GLN A 44 1.27 12.52 -5.35
C GLN A 44 0.26 11.37 -5.46
N GLN A 45 -1.04 11.71 -5.50
CA GLN A 45 -2.08 10.71 -5.66
C GLN A 45 -1.97 10.03 -7.03
N GLN A 46 -1.92 8.70 -7.03
CA GLN A 46 -1.86 7.87 -8.22
C GLN A 46 -3.01 6.85 -8.21
N PRO A 47 -3.53 6.46 -9.38
CA PRO A 47 -4.44 5.32 -9.50
C PRO A 47 -3.81 4.04 -8.94
N LEU A 48 -4.62 3.21 -8.27
CA LEU A 48 -4.13 1.97 -7.66
C LEU A 48 -3.57 1.01 -8.70
N GLU A 49 -4.14 0.98 -9.91
CA GLU A 49 -3.65 0.17 -11.02
C GLU A 49 -2.20 0.48 -11.37
N GLN A 50 -1.83 1.76 -11.36
CA GLN A 50 -0.46 2.22 -11.65
C GLN A 50 0.47 1.87 -10.51
N LEU A 51 0.02 2.03 -9.26
CA LEU A 51 0.79 1.65 -8.09
C LEU A 51 1.05 0.14 -8.06
N PHE A 52 0.05 -0.70 -8.31
CA PHE A 52 0.22 -2.14 -8.41
C PHE A 52 1.15 -2.56 -9.55
N ALA A 53 1.06 -1.88 -10.70
CA ALA A 53 1.96 -2.15 -11.83
C ALA A 53 3.41 -1.74 -11.56
N SER A 54 3.66 -0.80 -10.63
CA SER A 54 5.00 -0.37 -10.26
C SER A 54 5.75 -1.35 -9.34
N VAL A 55 5.03 -2.28 -8.72
CA VAL A 55 5.61 -3.31 -7.84
C VAL A 55 6.17 -4.45 -8.70
N SER A 56 7.48 -4.68 -8.61
CA SER A 56 8.15 -5.79 -9.30
C SER A 56 7.72 -7.14 -8.73
N ASP A 57 7.87 -8.21 -9.52
CA ASP A 57 7.58 -9.59 -9.09
C ASP A 57 8.69 -10.17 -8.20
#